data_AF-A0A661V672-F1
#
_entry.id   AF-A0A661V672-F1
#
_cell.length_a   1.000
_cell.length_b   1.000
_cell.length_c   1.000
_cell.angle_alpha   90.00
_cell.angle_beta   90.00
_cell.angle_gamma   90.00
#
_symmetry.space_group_name_H-M   'P 1'
#
loop_
_entity.id
_entity.type
_entity.pdbx_description
1 polymer ?
#
loop_
_entity_poly.entity_id
_entity_poly.type
_entity_poly.pdbx_seq_one_letter_code
_entity_poly.pdbx_strand_id
1 'polypeptide(L)'
;MLPEAQIRPELSDEELPDEDVFLVECLAWGLLRAYEVEGPPVPVREMIKQALPVFERLELLELSLGLYSATYRTCLDGSRLIAVDLEAAHTDRRASMARELFVAFCRSSRAAELGWPCCERPHVYKELFARRLLIPASWLQQACTEDVSVEGLAARFGVPISMMSRRMNEVFRPPPRPDRGETLAQIMFSLEEPWLSRFLELMAKVAANREPKRSRPTQQQVANWLDASPALYQDVRYLLSTWRRQWNIWLTTRLTAEFDCP
;
A
#
# COMPACT_ATOMS: atom_id res chain seq x y z
N MET A 1 31.46 24.59 -16.93
CA MET A 1 31.28 23.95 -15.61
C MET A 1 29.84 24.18 -15.18
N LEU A 2 28.99 23.16 -15.29
CA LEU A 2 27.63 23.18 -14.75
C LEU A 2 27.71 22.84 -13.26
N PRO A 3 26.89 23.46 -12.39
CA PRO A 3 26.93 23.16 -10.97
C PRO A 3 26.45 21.74 -10.73
N GLU A 4 27.23 20.98 -9.98
CA GLU A 4 26.87 19.65 -9.48
C GLU A 4 25.53 19.75 -8.76
N ALA A 5 24.50 19.12 -9.33
CA ALA A 5 23.22 18.95 -8.68
C ALA A 5 23.47 18.16 -7.39
N GLN A 6 23.34 18.82 -6.25
CA GLN A 6 23.34 18.17 -4.94
C GLN A 6 22.22 17.14 -4.93
N ILE A 7 22.59 15.87 -5.11
CA ILE A 7 21.70 14.73 -4.91
C ILE A 7 21.36 14.73 -3.42
N ARG A 8 20.18 15.25 -3.06
CA ARG A 8 19.65 15.10 -1.71
C ARG A 8 19.51 13.60 -1.43
N PRO A 9 19.94 13.11 -0.25
CA PRO A 9 19.75 11.71 0.10
C PRO A 9 18.26 11.38 0.03
N GLU A 10 17.92 10.35 -0.75
CA GLU A 10 16.58 9.76 -0.73
C GLU A 10 16.28 9.34 0.72
N LEU A 11 15.25 9.93 1.32
CA LEU A 11 14.76 9.51 2.64
C LEU A 11 14.55 8.01 2.60
N SER A 12 15.14 7.29 3.55
CA SER A 12 14.90 5.86 3.68
C SER A 12 13.42 5.65 4.01
N ASP A 13 12.80 4.55 3.54
CA ASP A 13 11.38 4.29 3.83
C ASP A 13 11.08 4.22 5.35
N GLU A 14 12.11 4.06 6.18
CA GLU A 14 12.01 4.03 7.65
C GLU A 14 11.68 5.39 8.28
N GLU A 15 11.83 6.49 7.52
CA GLU A 15 11.55 7.85 7.99
C GLU A 15 10.19 8.38 7.51
N LEU A 16 9.42 7.56 6.77
CA LEU A 16 8.09 7.96 6.30
C LEU A 16 7.05 7.83 7.42
N PRO A 17 6.11 8.78 7.55
CA PRO A 17 5.01 8.64 8.48
C PRO A 17 4.22 7.36 8.22
N ASP A 18 4.02 6.58 9.26
CA ASP A 18 3.31 5.29 9.26
C ASP A 18 1.91 5.37 8.62
N GLU A 19 1.25 6.51 8.73
CA GLU A 19 -0.07 6.81 8.16
C GLU A 19 -0.03 6.91 6.63
N ASP A 20 0.94 7.66 6.10
CA ASP A 20 1.10 7.84 4.65
C ASP A 20 1.43 6.52 3.96
N VAL A 21 2.29 5.70 4.58
CA VAL A 21 2.62 4.36 4.10
C VAL A 21 1.37 3.49 3.97
N PHE A 22 0.47 3.58 4.96
CA PHE A 22 -0.79 2.85 4.96
C PHE A 22 -1.74 3.32 3.86
N LEU A 23 -1.93 4.63 3.70
CA LEU A 23 -2.77 5.19 2.65
C LEU A 23 -2.27 4.80 1.26
N VAL A 24 -0.95 4.82 1.04
CA VAL A 24 -0.33 4.35 -0.19
C VAL A 24 -0.62 2.87 -0.46
N GLU A 25 -0.57 2.02 0.55
CA GLU A 25 -0.92 0.60 0.42
C GLU A 25 -2.41 0.38 0.14
N CYS A 26 -3.30 1.13 0.80
CA CYS A 26 -4.73 1.11 0.51
C CYS A 26 -5.06 1.57 -0.90
N LEU A 27 -4.38 2.60 -1.41
CA LEU A 27 -4.55 3.05 -2.78
C LEU A 27 -4.12 1.96 -3.77
N ALA A 28 -2.94 1.38 -3.55
CA ALA A 28 -2.42 0.30 -4.39
C ALA A 28 -3.39 -0.89 -4.45
N TRP A 29 -3.89 -1.34 -3.29
CA TRP A 29 -4.89 -2.40 -3.23
C TRP A 29 -6.21 -1.93 -3.88
N GLY A 30 -6.76 -0.78 -3.51
CA GLY A 30 -7.98 -0.25 -4.10
C GLY A 30 -7.95 -0.23 -5.64
N LEU A 31 -6.80 0.10 -6.24
CA LEU A 31 -6.60 0.03 -7.69
C LEU A 31 -6.63 -1.41 -8.22
N LEU A 32 -5.86 -2.35 -7.65
CA LEU A 32 -5.93 -3.76 -8.09
C LEU A 32 -7.36 -4.28 -8.03
N ARG A 33 -8.13 -3.83 -7.04
CA ARG A 33 -9.51 -4.22 -6.83
C ARG A 33 -10.46 -3.66 -7.88
N ALA A 34 -10.31 -2.38 -8.19
CA ALA A 34 -11.10 -1.69 -9.20
C ALA A 34 -10.82 -2.19 -10.63
N TYR A 35 -9.61 -2.70 -10.89
CA TYR A 35 -9.23 -3.32 -12.17
C TYR A 35 -9.40 -4.85 -12.17
N GLU A 36 -9.98 -5.44 -11.12
CA GLU A 36 -10.23 -6.89 -11.01
C GLU A 36 -8.95 -7.74 -11.23
N VAL A 37 -7.80 -7.24 -10.77
CA VAL A 37 -6.52 -7.95 -10.89
C VAL A 37 -6.42 -8.99 -9.80
N GLU A 38 -6.41 -10.27 -10.18
CA GLU A 38 -6.42 -11.38 -9.22
C GLU A 38 -5.03 -11.93 -8.89
N GLY A 39 -4.00 -11.60 -9.68
CA GLY A 39 -2.64 -12.07 -9.45
C GLY A 39 -1.58 -11.39 -10.31
N PRO A 40 -0.30 -11.71 -10.08
CA PRO A 40 0.79 -11.21 -10.92
C PRO A 40 0.81 -11.88 -12.31
N PRO A 41 1.28 -11.18 -13.35
CA PRO A 41 1.73 -9.79 -13.33
C PRO A 41 0.56 -8.79 -13.41
N VAL A 42 0.57 -7.77 -12.54
CA VAL A 42 -0.29 -6.57 -12.63
C VAL A 42 -0.17 -5.87 -13.99
N PRO A 43 -1.29 -5.67 -14.73
CA PRO A 43 -1.29 -5.13 -16.09
C PRO A 43 -1.26 -3.59 -16.12
N VAL A 44 -0.16 -2.98 -15.64
CA VAL A 44 -0.06 -1.52 -15.46
C VAL A 44 -0.28 -0.73 -16.76
N ARG A 45 0.18 -1.28 -17.89
CA ARG A 45 0.02 -0.62 -19.19
C ARG A 45 -1.46 -0.50 -19.56
N GLU A 46 -2.21 -1.58 -19.36
CA GLU A 46 -3.65 -1.65 -19.61
C GLU A 46 -4.41 -0.76 -18.62
N MET A 47 -3.99 -0.74 -17.35
CA MET A 47 -4.52 0.18 -16.34
C MET A 47 -4.37 1.66 -16.75
N ILE A 48 -3.26 2.05 -17.39
CA ILE A 48 -3.10 3.43 -17.87
C ILE A 48 -3.93 3.68 -19.13
N LYS A 49 -3.96 2.73 -20.08
CA LYS A 49 -4.76 2.85 -21.30
C LYS A 49 -6.26 2.92 -21.03
N GLN A 50 -6.71 2.25 -19.97
CA GLN A 50 -8.09 2.22 -19.52
C GLN A 50 -8.20 2.89 -18.15
N ALA A 51 -7.59 4.07 -18.02
CA ALA A 51 -7.51 4.77 -16.76
C ALA A 51 -8.89 4.99 -16.14
N LEU A 52 -9.03 4.61 -14.87
CA LEU A 52 -10.20 4.93 -14.05
C LEU A 52 -10.46 6.46 -14.06
N PRO A 53 -11.73 6.90 -13.91
CA PRO A 53 -12.08 8.33 -13.94
C PRO A 53 -11.28 9.21 -12.97
N VAL A 54 -10.81 8.63 -11.86
CA VAL A 54 -9.97 9.30 -10.86
C VAL A 54 -8.69 9.92 -11.43
N PHE A 55 -8.18 9.42 -12.56
CA PHE A 55 -6.93 9.90 -13.16
C PHE A 55 -7.11 11.06 -14.15
N GLU A 56 -8.36 11.47 -14.45
CA GLU A 56 -8.75 12.57 -15.36
C GLU A 56 -8.01 12.60 -16.70
N ARG A 57 -8.60 11.95 -17.72
CA ARG A 57 -8.08 11.95 -19.10
C ARG A 57 -6.58 11.61 -19.16
N LEU A 58 -6.17 10.61 -18.38
CA LEU A 58 -4.82 10.09 -18.41
C LEU A 58 -4.61 9.24 -19.67
N GLU A 59 -3.59 9.59 -20.43
CA GLU A 59 -3.21 8.91 -21.66
C GLU A 59 -1.81 8.28 -21.52
N LEU A 60 -1.57 7.20 -22.27
CA LEU A 60 -0.27 6.56 -22.37
C LEU A 60 0.41 6.98 -23.68
N LEU A 61 1.62 7.53 -23.58
CA LEU A 61 2.44 7.90 -24.73
C LEU A 61 3.70 7.04 -24.77
N GLU A 62 3.83 6.17 -25.76
CA GLU A 62 4.97 5.25 -25.92
C GLU A 62 5.93 5.81 -26.97
N LEU A 63 7.17 6.13 -26.59
CA LEU A 63 8.18 6.75 -27.46
C LEU A 63 9.57 6.14 -27.22
N SER A 64 10.48 6.25 -28.19
CA SER A 64 11.90 5.91 -28.02
C SER A 64 12.71 7.19 -27.95
N LEU A 65 12.92 7.71 -26.73
CA LEU A 65 13.64 8.97 -26.51
C LEU A 65 14.95 8.80 -25.74
N GLY A 66 15.17 7.66 -25.08
CA GLY A 66 16.40 7.39 -24.32
C GLY A 66 16.61 8.29 -23.09
N LEU A 67 15.56 8.97 -22.60
CA LEU A 67 15.67 9.97 -21.51
C LEU A 67 15.27 9.41 -20.14
N TYR A 68 14.08 8.82 -20.04
CA TYR A 68 13.50 8.32 -18.79
C TYR A 68 12.64 7.09 -19.06
N SER A 69 12.72 6.06 -18.20
CA SER A 69 11.90 4.86 -18.35
C SER A 69 10.38 5.15 -18.36
N ALA A 70 9.92 6.09 -17.54
CA ALA A 70 8.59 6.71 -17.67
C ALA A 70 8.55 8.09 -16.99
N THR A 71 7.65 8.98 -17.42
CA THR A 71 7.46 10.29 -16.78
C THR A 71 6.03 10.81 -16.94
N TYR A 72 5.44 11.31 -15.85
CA TYR A 72 4.14 11.99 -15.86
C TYR A 72 4.25 13.44 -16.35
N ARG A 73 3.33 13.90 -17.19
CA ARG A 73 3.20 15.30 -17.61
C ARG A 73 1.73 15.73 -17.68
N THR A 74 1.50 17.01 -17.42
CA THR A 74 0.25 17.69 -17.73
C THR A 74 0.46 18.52 -19.00
N CYS A 75 -0.40 18.35 -19.99
CA CYS A 75 -0.41 19.11 -21.24
C CYS A 75 -1.02 20.50 -21.09
N LEU A 76 -0.79 21.35 -22.09
CA LEU A 76 -1.36 22.69 -22.16
C LEU A 76 -2.89 22.69 -22.27
N ASP A 77 -3.49 21.65 -22.86
CA ASP A 77 -4.94 21.48 -22.98
C ASP A 77 -5.58 20.84 -21.73
N GLY A 78 -4.79 20.64 -20.67
CA GLY A 78 -5.23 20.00 -19.43
C GLY A 78 -5.26 18.48 -19.46
N SER A 79 -4.96 17.84 -20.61
CA SER A 79 -4.78 16.38 -20.67
C SER A 79 -3.57 15.95 -19.85
N ARG A 80 -3.55 14.68 -19.42
CA ARG A 80 -2.47 14.11 -18.61
C ARG A 80 -1.87 12.95 -19.36
N LEU A 81 -0.56 12.80 -19.31
CA LEU A 81 0.11 11.70 -19.98
C LEU A 81 1.19 11.08 -19.10
N ILE A 82 1.36 9.77 -19.26
CA ILE A 82 2.56 9.06 -18.86
C ILE A 82 3.33 8.73 -20.13
N ALA A 83 4.45 9.41 -20.34
CA ALA A 83 5.37 9.11 -21.44
C ALA A 83 6.30 7.99 -21.01
N VAL A 84 6.51 6.99 -21.86
CA VAL A 84 7.24 5.76 -21.53
C VAL A 84 8.29 5.49 -22.60
N ASP A 85 9.52 5.21 -22.17
CA ASP A 85 10.61 4.87 -23.06
C ASP A 85 10.55 3.39 -23.46
N LEU A 86 10.41 3.14 -24.76
CA LEU A 86 10.30 1.80 -25.32
C LEU A 86 11.62 1.03 -25.31
N GLU A 87 12.76 1.73 -25.23
CA GLU A 87 14.08 1.11 -25.20
C GLU A 87 14.47 0.58 -23.81
N ALA A 88 13.78 1.04 -22.75
CA ALA A 88 13.99 0.53 -21.41
C ALA A 88 13.58 -0.95 -21.27
N ALA A 89 14.30 -1.69 -20.41
CA ALA A 89 13.95 -3.07 -20.12
C ALA A 89 12.50 -3.19 -19.64
N HIS A 90 11.81 -4.26 -20.05
CA HIS A 90 10.37 -4.41 -19.80
C HIS A 90 9.99 -4.27 -18.32
N THR A 91 10.79 -4.85 -17.41
CA THR A 91 10.59 -4.77 -15.95
C THR A 91 10.76 -3.35 -15.42
N ASP A 92 11.75 -2.62 -15.91
CA ASP A 92 12.03 -1.23 -15.49
C ASP A 92 10.95 -0.28 -16.00
N ARG A 93 10.51 -0.50 -17.24
CA ARG A 93 9.41 0.23 -17.86
C ARG A 93 8.13 0.07 -17.06
N ARG A 94 7.78 -1.16 -16.67
CA ARG A 94 6.58 -1.45 -15.88
C ARG A 94 6.65 -0.88 -14.46
N ALA A 95 7.79 -1.01 -13.79
CA ALA A 95 8.04 -0.35 -12.51
C ALA A 95 7.89 1.18 -12.62
N SER A 96 8.42 1.77 -13.68
CA SER A 96 8.35 3.22 -13.92
C SER A 96 6.93 3.70 -14.20
N MET A 97 6.17 2.98 -15.02
CA MET A 97 4.75 3.28 -15.23
C MET A 97 3.96 3.26 -13.92
N ALA A 98 4.20 2.27 -13.04
CA ALA A 98 3.52 2.20 -11.75
C ALA A 98 3.86 3.41 -10.84
N ARG A 99 5.12 3.85 -10.85
CA ARG A 99 5.56 5.05 -10.11
C ARG A 99 4.86 6.31 -10.61
N GLU A 100 4.80 6.48 -11.92
CA GLU A 100 4.19 7.67 -12.51
C GLU A 100 2.65 7.63 -12.44
N LEU A 101 2.04 6.45 -12.30
CA LEU A 101 0.61 6.32 -11.98
C LEU A 101 0.29 6.91 -10.59
N PHE A 102 1.16 6.75 -9.60
CA PHE A 102 1.01 7.42 -8.31
C PHE A 102 1.08 8.94 -8.44
N VAL A 103 2.05 9.43 -9.23
CA VAL A 103 2.17 10.86 -9.50
C VAL A 103 0.90 11.39 -10.17
N ALA A 104 0.34 10.66 -11.13
CA ALA A 104 -0.92 11.01 -11.78
C ALA A 104 -2.07 11.09 -10.77
N PHE A 105 -2.19 10.13 -9.85
CA PHE A 105 -3.19 10.18 -8.78
C PHE A 105 -3.00 11.42 -7.89
N CYS A 106 -1.78 11.68 -7.40
CA CYS A 106 -1.50 12.84 -6.55
C CYS A 106 -1.76 14.19 -7.23
N ARG A 107 -1.80 14.23 -8.57
CA ARG A 107 -2.12 15.42 -9.36
C ARG A 107 -3.60 15.50 -9.74
N SER A 108 -4.42 14.55 -9.32
CA SER A 108 -5.86 14.56 -9.58
C SER A 108 -6.64 15.49 -8.66
N SER A 109 -7.76 16.02 -9.17
CA SER A 109 -8.79 16.72 -8.41
C SER A 109 -9.30 15.82 -7.29
N ARG A 110 -9.40 14.51 -7.52
CA ARG A 110 -9.85 13.58 -6.50
C ARG A 110 -8.89 13.48 -5.32
N ALA A 111 -7.58 13.45 -5.57
CA ALA A 111 -6.61 13.47 -4.48
C ALA A 111 -6.65 14.79 -3.70
N ALA A 112 -6.90 15.91 -4.38
CA ALA A 112 -7.12 17.21 -3.73
C ALA A 112 -8.40 17.23 -2.88
N GLU A 113 -9.53 16.73 -3.41
CA GLU A 113 -10.82 16.61 -2.69
C GLU A 113 -10.69 15.76 -1.42
N LEU A 114 -9.88 14.70 -1.49
CA LEU A 114 -9.64 13.80 -0.37
C LEU A 114 -8.62 14.36 0.65
N GLY A 115 -8.03 15.52 0.39
CA GLY A 115 -6.95 16.06 1.23
C GLY A 115 -5.76 15.11 1.35
N TRP A 116 -5.40 14.43 0.25
CA TRP A 116 -4.43 13.33 0.30
C TRP A 116 -3.03 13.80 0.74
N PRO A 117 -2.46 13.24 1.84
CA PRO A 117 -1.29 13.82 2.50
C PRO A 117 0.00 13.73 1.67
N CYS A 118 0.09 12.78 0.73
CA CYS A 118 1.27 12.59 -0.11
C CYS A 118 1.34 13.51 -1.34
N CYS A 119 0.33 14.36 -1.57
CA CYS A 119 0.21 15.14 -2.81
C CYS A 119 1.33 16.16 -3.03
N GLU A 120 1.89 16.71 -1.96
CA GLU A 120 2.95 17.72 -2.06
C GLU A 120 4.30 17.13 -2.47
N ARG A 121 4.57 15.88 -2.08
CA ARG A 121 5.85 15.20 -2.28
C ARG A 121 5.67 13.81 -2.91
N PRO A 122 5.05 13.70 -4.09
CA PRO A 122 4.72 12.39 -4.67
C PRO A 122 5.97 11.57 -5.01
N HIS A 123 7.11 12.22 -5.24
CA HIS A 123 8.39 11.55 -5.51
C HIS A 123 8.91 10.73 -4.32
N VAL A 124 8.52 11.08 -3.09
CA VAL A 124 8.90 10.35 -1.87
C VAL A 124 8.17 9.01 -1.79
N TYR A 125 6.88 8.99 -2.18
CA TYR A 125 6.02 7.82 -2.00
C TYR A 125 5.83 6.98 -3.27
N LYS A 126 6.19 7.48 -4.46
CA LYS A 126 5.93 6.78 -5.72
C LYS A 126 6.62 5.41 -5.81
N GLU A 127 7.82 5.28 -5.23
CA GLU A 127 8.56 4.02 -5.21
C GLU A 127 7.90 3.02 -4.26
N LEU A 128 7.50 3.46 -3.07
CA LEU A 128 6.70 2.66 -2.13
C LEU A 128 5.40 2.20 -2.79
N PHE A 129 4.63 3.11 -3.38
CA PHE A 129 3.40 2.80 -4.10
C PHE A 129 3.62 1.73 -5.17
N ALA A 130 4.63 1.90 -6.03
CA ALA A 130 4.90 0.95 -7.10
C ALA A 130 5.21 -0.44 -6.55
N ARG A 131 5.96 -0.55 -5.45
CA ARG A 131 6.20 -1.84 -4.77
C ARG A 131 4.91 -2.45 -4.22
N ARG A 132 4.06 -1.66 -3.57
CA ARG A 132 2.78 -2.13 -3.01
C ARG A 132 1.79 -2.55 -4.09
N LEU A 133 1.75 -1.84 -5.21
CA LEU A 133 0.90 -2.14 -6.35
C LEU A 133 1.37 -3.40 -7.08
N LEU A 134 2.65 -3.46 -7.43
CA LEU A 134 3.20 -4.53 -8.28
C LEU A 134 3.44 -5.82 -7.51
N ILE A 135 3.71 -5.74 -6.21
CA ILE A 135 4.05 -6.88 -5.37
C ILE A 135 3.22 -6.82 -4.06
N PRO A 136 1.91 -7.09 -4.12
CA PRO A 136 1.06 -7.15 -2.92
C PRO A 136 1.58 -8.18 -1.92
N ALA A 137 1.50 -7.86 -0.62
CA ALA A 137 2.08 -8.72 0.43
C ALA A 137 1.46 -10.12 0.43
N SER A 138 0.13 -10.21 0.28
CA SER A 138 -0.60 -11.47 0.23
C SER A 138 -0.14 -12.37 -0.91
N TRP A 139 0.02 -11.81 -2.11
CA TRP A 139 0.50 -12.57 -3.28
C TRP A 139 1.94 -13.02 -3.12
N LEU A 140 2.80 -12.16 -2.55
CA LEU A 140 4.19 -12.51 -2.29
C LEU A 140 4.29 -13.64 -1.26
N GLN A 141 3.54 -13.56 -0.16
CA GLN A 141 3.48 -14.60 0.86
C GLN A 141 3.03 -15.94 0.28
N GLN A 142 1.97 -15.94 -0.54
CA GLN A 142 1.51 -17.14 -1.24
C GLN A 142 2.60 -17.70 -2.16
N ALA A 143 3.24 -16.86 -2.97
CA ALA A 143 4.28 -17.29 -3.90
C ALA A 143 5.52 -17.87 -3.19
N CYS A 144 5.85 -17.38 -1.99
CA CYS A 144 6.96 -17.90 -1.20
C CYS A 144 6.71 -19.31 -0.61
N THR A 145 5.47 -19.80 -0.60
CA THR A 145 5.18 -21.18 -0.15
C THR A 145 5.62 -22.26 -1.15
N GLU A 146 5.92 -21.86 -2.38
CA GLU A 146 6.29 -22.74 -3.50
C GLU A 146 7.82 -22.86 -3.70
N ASP A 147 8.62 -22.43 -2.71
CA ASP A 147 10.10 -22.49 -2.66
C ASP A 147 10.80 -21.89 -3.90
N VAL A 148 10.66 -20.57 -4.09
CA VAL A 148 11.14 -19.84 -5.27
C VAL A 148 12.25 -18.84 -4.87
N SER A 149 13.33 -18.79 -5.63
CA SER A 149 14.40 -17.79 -5.46
C SER A 149 13.89 -16.36 -5.69
N VAL A 150 14.65 -15.35 -5.23
CA VAL A 150 14.31 -13.93 -5.44
C VAL A 150 14.17 -13.60 -6.94
N GLU A 151 15.04 -14.17 -7.78
CA GLU A 151 15.01 -14.02 -9.24
C GLU A 151 13.76 -14.65 -9.83
N GLY A 152 13.39 -15.86 -9.38
CA GLY A 152 12.17 -16.54 -9.81
C GLY A 152 10.91 -15.76 -9.43
N LEU A 153 10.89 -15.18 -8.22
CA LEU A 153 9.82 -14.29 -7.77
C LEU A 153 9.80 -13.00 -8.60
N ALA A 154 10.95 -12.34 -8.80
CA ALA A 154 11.03 -11.12 -9.60
C ALA A 154 10.53 -11.35 -11.04
N ALA A 155 10.89 -12.48 -11.64
CA ALA A 155 10.39 -12.89 -12.95
C ALA A 155 8.88 -13.14 -12.94
N ARG A 156 8.35 -13.89 -11.96
CA ARG A 156 6.90 -14.15 -11.80
C ARG A 156 6.09 -12.87 -11.66
N PHE A 157 6.57 -11.94 -10.85
CA PHE A 157 5.93 -10.65 -10.64
C PHE A 157 6.20 -9.66 -11.77
N GLY A 158 7.17 -9.93 -12.65
CA GLY A 158 7.59 -9.10 -13.77
C GLY A 158 8.17 -7.74 -13.33
N VAL A 159 9.02 -7.75 -12.30
CA VAL A 159 9.62 -6.57 -11.65
C VAL A 159 11.14 -6.69 -11.59
N PRO A 160 11.89 -5.58 -11.41
CA PRO A 160 13.34 -5.65 -11.19
C PRO A 160 13.69 -6.43 -9.91
N ILE A 161 14.80 -7.17 -9.93
CA ILE A 161 15.25 -7.98 -8.77
C ILE A 161 15.41 -7.11 -7.51
N SER A 162 15.98 -5.91 -7.64
CA SER A 162 16.16 -4.96 -6.53
C SER A 162 14.83 -4.58 -5.86
N MET A 163 13.77 -4.41 -6.66
CA MET A 163 12.42 -4.11 -6.18
C MET A 163 11.84 -5.30 -5.40
N MET A 164 12.00 -6.52 -5.92
CA MET A 164 11.58 -7.75 -5.25
C MET A 164 12.31 -7.94 -3.92
N SER A 165 13.65 -7.83 -3.91
CA SER A 165 14.45 -7.94 -2.68
C SER A 165 14.01 -6.96 -1.61
N ARG A 166 13.78 -5.69 -1.98
CA ARG A 166 13.29 -4.66 -1.04
C ARG A 166 11.92 -5.02 -0.50
N ARG A 167 11.00 -5.48 -1.36
CA ARG A 167 9.67 -5.88 -0.93
C ARG A 167 9.67 -7.09 0.00
N MET A 168 10.51 -8.10 -0.27
CA MET A 168 10.66 -9.25 0.62
C MET A 168 11.14 -8.81 2.01
N ASN A 169 12.10 -7.90 2.07
CA ASN A 169 12.57 -7.34 3.35
C ASN A 169 11.47 -6.59 4.10
N GLU A 170 10.54 -5.91 3.40
CA GLU A 170 9.40 -5.26 4.03
C GLU A 170 8.37 -6.25 4.58
N VAL A 171 8.03 -7.29 3.81
CA VAL A 171 6.94 -8.23 4.13
C VAL A 171 7.37 -9.25 5.17
N PHE A 172 8.61 -9.73 5.10
CA PHE A 172 9.14 -10.77 5.98
C PHE A 172 10.02 -10.20 7.09
N ARG A 173 10.08 -8.87 7.26
CA ARG A 173 10.80 -8.26 8.36
C ARG A 173 10.27 -8.83 9.68
N PRO A 174 11.12 -9.47 10.50
CA PRO A 174 10.68 -9.88 11.83
C PRO A 174 10.30 -8.61 12.62
N PRO A 175 9.11 -8.55 13.24
CA PRO A 175 8.76 -7.40 14.08
C PRO A 175 9.76 -7.30 15.25
N PRO A 176 10.01 -6.12 15.81
CA PRO A 176 10.65 -6.03 17.12
C PRO A 176 9.80 -6.81 18.17
N ARG A 177 10.45 -7.55 19.08
CA ARG A 177 9.82 -8.19 20.26
C ARG A 177 9.84 -7.20 21.43
N PRO A 178 8.77 -7.07 22.26
CA PRO A 178 8.27 -8.14 23.17
C PRO A 178 6.72 -8.26 23.27
N ASP A 179 6.21 -9.29 23.98
CA ASP A 179 4.80 -9.61 24.38
C ASP A 179 3.68 -9.30 23.37
N ARG A 180 3.69 -10.06 22.27
CA ARG A 180 2.91 -9.81 21.05
C ARG A 180 1.41 -10.04 21.20
N GLY A 181 0.95 -11.23 21.61
CA GLY A 181 -0.48 -11.56 21.65
C GLY A 181 -1.24 -10.77 22.71
N GLU A 182 -0.66 -10.62 23.90
CA GLU A 182 -1.31 -9.94 25.03
C GLU A 182 -1.47 -8.44 24.80
N THR A 183 -0.42 -7.76 24.30
CA THR A 183 -0.49 -6.32 23.95
C THR A 183 -1.54 -6.07 22.88
N LEU A 184 -1.58 -6.90 21.83
CA LEU A 184 -2.53 -6.72 20.73
C LEU A 184 -3.97 -7.06 21.15
N ALA A 185 -4.16 -8.08 21.99
CA ALA A 185 -5.45 -8.39 22.60
C ALA A 185 -5.92 -7.22 23.48
N GLN A 186 -5.04 -6.63 24.30
CA GLN A 186 -5.38 -5.48 25.13
C GLN A 186 -5.78 -4.27 24.29
N ILE A 187 -5.06 -4.00 23.20
CA ILE A 187 -5.40 -2.96 22.22
C ILE A 187 -6.78 -3.18 21.61
N MET A 188 -7.13 -4.43 21.29
CA MET A 188 -8.43 -4.78 20.74
C MET A 188 -9.56 -4.68 21.77
N PHE A 189 -9.30 -5.03 23.03
CA PHE A 189 -10.28 -4.91 24.12
C PHE A 189 -10.47 -3.47 24.60
N SER A 190 -9.58 -2.56 24.23
CA SER A 190 -9.76 -1.12 24.45
C SER A 190 -10.61 -0.45 23.37
N LEU A 191 -11.12 -1.20 22.39
CA LEU A 191 -11.99 -0.65 21.34
C LEU A 191 -13.40 -0.38 21.89
N GLU A 192 -14.01 0.71 21.44
CA GLU A 192 -15.43 0.97 21.69
C GLU A 192 -16.32 0.11 20.79
N GLU A 193 -17.57 -0.09 21.21
CA GLU A 193 -18.58 -0.72 20.37
C GLU A 193 -18.96 0.21 19.19
N PRO A 194 -19.30 -0.33 18.01
CA PRO A 194 -19.49 -1.76 17.69
C PRO A 194 -18.21 -2.49 17.26
N TRP A 195 -17.05 -1.83 17.29
CA TRP A 195 -15.82 -2.34 16.68
C TRP A 195 -15.21 -3.48 17.48
N LEU A 196 -15.25 -3.40 18.80
CA LEU A 196 -14.87 -4.51 19.68
C LEU A 196 -15.61 -5.80 19.28
N SER A 197 -16.95 -5.76 19.19
CA SER A 197 -17.75 -6.92 18.79
C SER A 197 -17.32 -7.50 17.45
N ARG A 198 -17.17 -6.64 16.44
CA ARG A 198 -16.85 -7.06 15.07
C ARG A 198 -15.48 -7.71 14.97
N PHE A 199 -14.49 -7.15 15.66
CA PHE A 199 -13.15 -7.71 15.71
C PHE A 199 -13.13 -9.05 16.45
N LEU A 200 -13.86 -9.18 17.57
CA LEU A 200 -13.96 -10.44 18.30
C LEU A 200 -14.69 -11.53 17.51
N GLU A 201 -15.72 -11.19 16.75
CA GLU A 201 -16.43 -12.12 15.87
C GLU A 201 -15.55 -12.61 14.73
N LEU A 202 -14.81 -11.70 14.07
CA LEU A 202 -13.83 -12.04 13.04
C LEU A 202 -12.77 -12.98 13.61
N MET A 203 -12.22 -12.65 14.78
CA MET A 203 -11.21 -13.46 15.47
C MET A 203 -11.72 -14.85 15.82
N ALA A 204 -12.91 -14.95 16.41
CA ALA A 204 -13.51 -16.23 16.74
C ALA A 204 -13.74 -17.09 15.50
N LYS A 205 -14.17 -16.49 14.38
CA LYS A 205 -14.38 -17.19 13.11
C LYS A 205 -13.07 -17.74 12.53
N VAL A 206 -12.01 -16.93 12.54
CA VAL A 206 -10.71 -17.31 11.95
C VAL A 206 -9.94 -18.28 12.85
N ALA A 207 -9.95 -18.07 14.18
CA ALA A 207 -9.19 -18.89 15.12
C ALA A 207 -9.85 -20.25 15.42
N ALA A 208 -11.19 -20.32 15.48
CA ALA A 208 -11.88 -21.52 15.95
C ALA A 208 -12.24 -22.51 14.82
N ASN A 209 -12.22 -22.09 13.56
CA ASN A 209 -12.65 -22.89 12.40
C ASN A 209 -14.00 -23.62 12.62
N ARG A 210 -14.86 -23.05 13.48
CA ARG A 210 -16.12 -23.62 13.98
C ARG A 210 -17.16 -22.51 14.14
N GLU A 211 -18.44 -22.89 14.14
CA GLU A 211 -19.53 -21.95 14.42
C GLU A 211 -19.28 -21.19 15.73
N PRO A 212 -19.48 -19.86 15.74
CA PRO A 212 -19.25 -19.05 16.93
C PRO A 212 -20.14 -19.56 18.07
N LYS A 213 -19.53 -20.06 19.15
CA LYS A 213 -20.25 -20.28 20.41
C LYS A 213 -20.87 -18.95 20.83
N ARG A 214 -22.08 -18.99 21.39
CA ARG A 214 -22.84 -17.78 21.85
C ARG A 214 -22.10 -16.91 22.89
N SER A 215 -20.99 -17.39 23.46
CA SER A 215 -20.18 -16.66 24.43
C SER A 215 -19.08 -15.85 23.73
N ARG A 216 -19.03 -14.54 23.98
CA ARG A 216 -17.92 -13.67 23.54
C ARG A 216 -16.57 -14.19 24.08
N PRO A 217 -15.50 -14.21 23.27
CA PRO A 217 -14.18 -14.61 23.72
C PRO A 217 -13.60 -13.61 24.73
N THR A 218 -12.81 -14.10 25.68
CA THR A 218 -12.11 -13.26 26.66
C THR A 218 -10.78 -12.74 26.12
N GLN A 219 -10.23 -11.68 26.71
CA GLN A 219 -8.94 -11.10 26.31
C GLN A 219 -7.82 -12.15 26.35
N GLN A 220 -7.77 -12.99 27.39
CA GLN A 220 -6.79 -14.07 27.49
C GLN A 220 -6.95 -15.11 26.37
N GLN A 221 -8.20 -15.46 26.02
CA GLN A 221 -8.45 -16.41 24.92
C GLN A 221 -7.94 -15.85 23.58
N VAL A 222 -8.17 -14.57 23.33
CA VAL A 222 -7.64 -13.89 22.14
C VAL A 222 -6.12 -13.84 22.17
N ALA A 223 -5.49 -13.46 23.28
CA ALA A 223 -4.03 -13.43 23.39
C ALA A 223 -3.43 -14.81 23.06
N ASN A 224 -4.01 -15.87 23.62
CA ASN A 224 -3.60 -17.25 23.35
C ASN A 224 -3.77 -17.64 21.87
N TRP A 225 -4.84 -17.17 21.19
CA TRP A 225 -5.02 -17.40 19.74
C TRP A 225 -3.99 -16.67 18.89
N LEU A 226 -3.67 -15.43 19.26
CA LEU A 226 -2.68 -14.60 18.59
C LEU A 226 -1.27 -15.17 18.75
N ASP A 227 -0.94 -15.69 19.93
CA ASP A 227 0.35 -16.34 20.18
C ASP A 227 0.46 -17.70 19.48
N ALA A 228 -0.66 -18.43 19.35
CA ALA A 228 -0.69 -19.72 18.67
C ALA A 228 -0.64 -19.64 17.14
N SER A 229 -1.01 -18.49 16.53
CA SER A 229 -1.07 -18.32 15.08
C SER A 229 -0.38 -17.02 14.62
N PRO A 230 0.87 -17.12 14.11
CA PRO A 230 1.59 -15.96 13.60
C PRO A 230 0.89 -15.26 12.42
N ALA A 231 0.19 -16.01 11.57
CA ALA A 231 -0.58 -15.44 10.46
C ALA A 231 -1.75 -14.61 10.98
N LEU A 232 -2.54 -15.17 11.92
CA LEU A 232 -3.64 -14.46 12.56
C LEU A 232 -3.15 -13.19 13.28
N TYR A 233 -2.02 -13.29 13.99
CA TYR A 233 -1.41 -12.14 14.63
C TYR A 233 -1.11 -11.02 13.63
N GLN A 234 -0.52 -11.34 12.48
CA GLN A 234 -0.20 -10.33 11.47
C GLN A 234 -1.44 -9.69 10.86
N ASP A 235 -2.46 -10.50 10.53
CA ASP A 235 -3.71 -9.99 9.97
C ASP A 235 -4.42 -9.06 10.95
N VAL A 236 -4.50 -9.45 12.21
CA VAL A 236 -5.18 -8.68 13.27
C VAL A 236 -4.39 -7.43 13.62
N ARG A 237 -3.07 -7.53 13.66
CA ARG A 237 -2.19 -6.37 13.87
C ARG A 237 -2.37 -5.38 12.73
N TYR A 238 -2.42 -5.86 11.50
CA TYR A 238 -2.64 -5.06 10.31
C TYR A 238 -4.02 -4.39 10.35
N LEU A 239 -5.09 -5.13 10.66
CA LEU A 239 -6.44 -4.59 10.74
C LEU A 239 -6.64 -3.61 11.90
N LEU A 240 -6.07 -3.87 13.08
CA LEU A 240 -6.15 -2.98 14.24
C LEU A 240 -5.32 -1.72 14.05
N SER A 241 -4.12 -1.82 13.48
CA SER A 241 -3.31 -0.64 13.14
C SER A 241 -4.02 0.19 12.08
N THR A 242 -4.65 -0.45 11.09
CA THR A 242 -5.51 0.19 10.08
C THR A 242 -6.68 0.94 10.72
N TRP A 243 -7.42 0.30 11.63
CA TRP A 243 -8.61 0.88 12.26
C TRP A 243 -8.28 2.03 13.22
N ARG A 244 -7.28 1.86 14.11
CA ARG A 244 -6.90 2.90 15.09
C ARG A 244 -6.43 4.19 14.43
N ARG A 245 -5.79 4.07 13.27
CA ARG A 245 -5.34 5.23 12.48
C ARG A 245 -6.53 6.01 11.95
N GLN A 246 -7.56 5.35 11.41
CA GLN A 246 -8.78 6.02 10.93
C GLN A 246 -9.59 6.69 12.05
N TRP A 247 -9.71 6.05 13.22
CA TRP A 247 -10.46 6.61 14.36
C TRP A 247 -9.82 7.87 14.93
N ASN A 248 -8.49 7.90 15.05
CA ASN A 248 -7.77 9.07 15.53
C ASN A 248 -7.88 10.26 14.57
N ILE A 249 -7.82 10.02 13.25
CA ILE A 249 -8.02 11.06 12.23
C ILE A 249 -9.46 11.59 12.25
N TRP A 250 -10.46 10.72 12.40
CA TRP A 250 -11.85 11.15 12.49
C TRP A 250 -12.11 11.98 13.75
N LEU A 251 -11.55 11.59 14.90
CA LEU A 251 -11.68 12.35 16.14
C LEU A 251 -10.96 13.70 16.06
N THR A 252 -9.73 13.76 15.54
CA THR A 252 -9.02 15.03 15.42
C THR A 252 -9.67 15.97 14.41
N THR A 253 -10.12 15.47 13.25
CA THR A 253 -10.77 16.30 12.22
C THR A 253 -12.13 16.84 12.66
N ARG A 254 -12.87 16.08 13.50
CA ARG A 254 -14.18 16.51 14.00
C ARG A 254 -14.08 17.43 15.21
N LEU A 255 -13.10 17.20 16.09
CA LEU A 255 -12.84 18.09 17.22
C LEU A 255 -12.27 19.44 16.74
N THR A 256 -11.38 19.47 15.75
CA THR A 256 -10.88 20.77 15.21
C THR A 256 -11.96 21.53 14.43
N ALA A 257 -12.84 20.84 13.70
CA ALA A 257 -13.96 21.47 13.01
C ALA A 257 -15.03 22.05 13.96
N GLU A 258 -15.12 21.58 15.21
CA GLU A 258 -16.03 22.12 16.23
C GLU A 258 -15.41 23.29 17.04
N PHE A 259 -14.10 23.53 16.94
CA PHE A 259 -13.43 24.66 17.62
C PHE A 259 -13.09 25.85 16.70
N ASP A 260 -13.29 25.72 15.38
CA ASP A 260 -13.12 26.80 14.39
C ASP A 260 -14.47 27.30 13.82
N CYS A 261 -15.41 27.64 14.71
CA CYS A 261 -16.56 28.47 14.36
C CYS A 261 -16.55 29.71 15.27
N PRO A 262 -16.43 30.95 14.74
CA PRO A 262 -16.53 32.18 15.53
C PRO A 262 -17.91 32.37 16.15
#